data_AF-K0V9L2-F1
#
_entry.id   AF-K0V9L2-F1
#
_cell.length_a   1.000
_cell.length_b   1.000
_cell.length_c   1.000
_cell.angle_alpha   90.00
_cell.angle_beta   90.00
_cell.angle_gamma   90.00
#
_symmetry.space_group_name_H-M   'P 1'
#
loop_
_entity.id
_entity.type
_entity.pdbx_description
1 polymer ?
#
loop_
_entity_poly.entity_id
_entity_poly.type
_entity_poly.pdbx_seq_one_letter_code
_entity_poly.pdbx_strand_id
1 'polypeptide(L)'
;IEAGRLIALSGDWPADPVGDPAFQLLQRRPLSAQTALAKLSRHTQPSLELHLERAGLIRRVRMPGKGFPGRAAYCWPLTNRDRVSQARAALLAALFDGHNPVPAIAAIICLLHAVDGLGAILSLNDRGWRWVHARSTEIATGIWVDEAASALPEMNLAMTTSALRPALMAS
;
A
#
# COMPACT_ATOMS: atom_id res chain seq x y z
N ILE A 1 -1.26 4.57 -27.37
CA ILE A 1 -0.67 4.01 -26.13
C ILE A 1 -1.00 2.52 -26.13
N GLU A 2 -0.01 1.64 -25.91
CA GLU A 2 -0.26 0.19 -25.83
C GLU A 2 -1.08 -0.15 -24.59
N ALA A 3 -1.95 -1.16 -24.68
CA ALA A 3 -2.67 -1.69 -23.54
C ALA A 3 -1.71 -2.13 -22.42
N GLY A 4 -2.08 -1.92 -21.16
CA GLY A 4 -1.25 -2.28 -20.00
C GLY A 4 -0.11 -1.31 -19.66
N ARG A 5 -0.04 -0.15 -20.31
CA ARG A 5 0.89 0.93 -19.94
C ARG A 5 0.23 1.91 -18.98
N LEU A 6 0.95 2.27 -17.92
CA LEU A 6 0.64 3.37 -17.03
C LEU A 6 1.00 4.69 -17.71
N ILE A 7 0.12 5.68 -17.58
CA ILE A 7 0.30 7.03 -18.09
C ILE A 7 0.04 8.04 -16.99
N ALA A 8 0.75 9.17 -17.03
CA ALA A 8 0.49 10.30 -16.16
C ALA A 8 -0.73 11.08 -16.68
N LEU A 9 -1.77 11.20 -15.86
CA LEU A 9 -2.88 12.11 -16.11
C LEU A 9 -2.64 13.41 -15.34
N SER A 10 -2.79 14.54 -16.01
CA SER A 10 -2.63 15.86 -15.39
C SER A 10 -3.73 16.10 -14.36
N GLY A 11 -3.36 16.72 -13.23
CA GLY A 11 -4.31 17.15 -12.20
C GLY A 11 -3.60 17.95 -11.12
N ASP A 12 -4.36 18.80 -10.41
CA ASP A 12 -3.87 19.54 -9.25
C ASP A 12 -3.93 18.65 -8.00
N TRP A 13 -2.92 17.79 -7.89
CA TRP A 13 -2.76 16.89 -6.74
C TRP A 13 -1.91 17.56 -5.66
N PRO A 14 -2.24 17.36 -4.36
CA PRO A 14 -1.34 17.75 -3.28
C PRO A 14 0.01 17.05 -3.44
N ALA A 15 1.09 17.73 -3.06
CA ALA A 15 2.42 17.15 -3.09
C ALA A 15 2.47 15.86 -2.24
N ASP A 16 2.86 14.75 -2.86
CA ASP A 16 3.00 13.46 -2.20
C ASP A 16 4.43 12.91 -2.36
N PRO A 17 5.13 12.58 -1.26
CA PRO A 17 6.52 12.14 -1.30
C PRO A 17 6.76 10.84 -2.10
N VAL A 18 5.72 10.03 -2.33
CA VAL A 18 5.79 8.77 -3.09
C VAL A 18 5.10 8.91 -4.45
N GLY A 19 3.99 9.62 -4.49
CA GLY A 19 3.21 9.94 -5.68
C GLY A 19 3.95 10.86 -6.63
N ASP A 20 4.66 11.87 -6.15
CA ASP A 20 5.38 12.82 -7.01
C ASP A 20 6.49 12.14 -7.82
N PRO A 21 7.38 11.30 -7.23
CA PRO A 21 8.34 10.53 -8.03
C PRO A 21 7.69 9.60 -9.05
N ALA A 22 6.58 8.95 -8.70
CA ALA A 22 5.83 8.10 -9.62
C ALA A 22 5.25 8.89 -10.78
N PHE A 23 4.64 10.04 -10.50
CA PHE A 23 4.08 10.94 -11.49
C PHE A 23 5.15 11.49 -12.44
N GLN A 24 6.27 11.99 -11.90
CA GLN A 24 7.42 12.46 -12.69
C GLN A 24 7.99 11.35 -13.58
N LEU A 25 8.05 10.11 -13.09
CA LEU A 25 8.51 8.97 -13.88
C LEU A 25 7.58 8.70 -15.08
N LEU A 26 6.27 8.74 -14.87
CA LEU A 26 5.25 8.46 -15.88
C LEU A 26 5.04 9.61 -16.87
N GLN A 27 5.33 10.86 -16.47
CA GLN A 27 5.31 12.02 -17.39
C GLN A 27 6.34 11.89 -18.52
N ARG A 28 7.48 11.25 -18.25
CA ARG A 28 8.57 11.15 -19.24
C ARG A 28 8.21 10.20 -20.38
N ARG A 29 7.53 9.10 -20.06
CA ARG A 29 7.01 8.13 -21.03
C ARG A 29 6.04 7.14 -20.36
N PRO A 30 5.09 6.57 -21.12
CA PRO A 30 4.32 5.43 -20.66
C PRO A 30 5.20 4.24 -20.27
N LEU A 31 4.91 3.57 -19.16
CA LEU A 31 5.67 2.43 -18.64
C LEU A 31 4.74 1.26 -18.32
N SER A 32 5.26 0.02 -18.35
CA SER A 32 4.52 -1.09 -17.75
C SER A 32 4.57 -0.99 -16.22
N ALA A 33 3.58 -1.57 -15.54
CA ALA A 33 3.52 -1.63 -14.07
C ALA A 33 4.82 -2.17 -13.45
N GLN A 34 5.32 -3.29 -13.98
CA GLN A 34 6.55 -3.92 -13.50
C GLN A 34 7.78 -3.01 -13.63
N THR A 35 7.92 -2.32 -14.76
CA THR A 35 9.04 -1.39 -14.96
C THR A 35 8.95 -0.17 -14.04
N ALA A 36 7.73 0.33 -13.80
CA ALA A 36 7.51 1.45 -12.88
C ALA A 36 7.89 1.05 -11.45
N LEU A 37 7.38 -0.09 -10.97
CA LEU A 37 7.68 -0.60 -9.62
C LEU A 37 9.19 -0.83 -9.42
N ALA A 38 9.87 -1.47 -10.36
CA ALA A 38 11.31 -1.75 -10.26
C ALA A 38 12.17 -0.47 -10.20
N LYS A 39 11.71 0.63 -10.82
CA LYS A 39 12.39 1.92 -10.76
C LYS A 39 12.12 2.66 -9.44
N LEU A 40 10.88 2.61 -8.96
CA LEU A 40 10.47 3.31 -7.75
C LEU A 40 11.01 2.65 -6.48
N SER A 41 11.01 1.31 -6.43
CA SER A 41 11.38 0.52 -5.24
C SER A 41 12.74 0.87 -4.65
N ARG A 42 13.71 1.28 -5.49
CA ARG A 42 15.07 1.64 -5.08
C ARG A 42 15.14 2.79 -4.07
N HIS A 43 14.15 3.69 -4.09
CA HIS A 43 14.17 4.92 -3.29
C HIS A 43 12.95 5.09 -2.41
N THR A 44 11.93 4.23 -2.54
CA THR A 44 10.67 4.34 -1.80
C THR A 44 10.87 4.32 -0.29
N GLN A 45 11.58 3.33 0.26
CA GLN A 45 11.72 3.21 1.72
C GLN A 45 12.46 4.41 2.36
N PRO A 46 13.67 4.81 1.91
CA PRO A 46 14.35 5.96 2.51
C PRO A 46 13.54 7.27 2.38
N SER A 47 12.82 7.46 1.26
CA SER A 47 11.99 8.65 1.04
C SER A 47 10.78 8.68 1.97
N LEU A 48 10.12 7.53 2.17
CA LEU A 48 9.02 7.36 3.10
C LEU A 48 9.45 7.59 4.55
N GLU A 49 10.55 6.98 4.98
CA GLU A 49 11.08 7.16 6.34
C GLU A 49 11.38 8.64 6.61
N LEU A 50 12.07 9.32 5.69
CA LEU A 50 12.38 10.74 5.82
C LEU A 50 11.11 11.60 5.87
N HIS A 51 10.11 11.30 5.03
CA HIS A 51 8.86 12.06 5.03
C HIS A 51 8.07 11.84 6.32
N LEU A 52 7.90 10.60 6.76
CA LEU A 52 7.17 10.27 7.98
C LEU A 52 7.86 10.85 9.22
N GLU A 53 9.20 10.92 9.23
CA GLU A 53 9.97 11.59 10.28
C GLU A 53 9.74 13.10 10.26
N ARG A 54 9.79 13.75 9.09
CA ARG A 54 9.50 15.19 8.93
C ARG A 54 8.06 15.56 9.29
N ALA A 55 7.11 14.68 8.98
CA ALA A 55 5.72 14.81 9.38
C ALA A 55 5.49 14.53 10.87
N GLY A 56 6.53 14.11 11.60
CA GLY A 56 6.47 13.80 13.03
C GLY A 56 5.60 12.59 13.34
N LEU A 57 5.43 11.65 12.40
CA LEU A 57 4.65 10.40 12.55
C LEU A 57 5.50 9.22 13.04
N ILE A 58 6.79 9.26 12.76
CA ILE A 58 7.79 8.35 13.32
C ILE A 58 8.97 9.15 13.86
N ARG A 59 9.79 8.51 14.67
CA ARG A 59 11.05 9.08 15.14
C ARG A 59 12.16 8.07 14.92
N ARG A 60 13.30 8.49 14.38
CA ARG A 60 14.48 7.64 14.34
C ARG A 60 15.14 7.56 15.71
N VAL A 61 15.24 6.36 16.28
CA VAL A 61 15.88 6.11 17.58
C VAL A 61 17.05 5.16 17.39
N ARG A 62 18.21 5.52 17.95
CA ARG A 62 19.38 4.64 17.98
C ARG A 62 19.15 3.55 19.03
N MET A 63 19.25 2.30 18.62
CA MET A 63 19.06 1.16 19.52
C MET A 63 20.31 0.91 20.35
N PRO A 64 20.20 0.80 21.68
CA PRO A 64 21.30 0.35 22.53
C PRO A 64 21.49 -1.17 22.35
N GLY A 65 22.63 -1.58 21.80
CA GLY A 65 22.94 -3.01 21.61
C GLY A 65 24.29 -3.25 20.93
N LYS A 66 24.83 -4.45 21.12
CA LYS A 66 26.01 -4.99 20.41
C LYS A 66 25.61 -5.25 18.94
N GLY A 67 25.46 -4.19 18.15
CA GLY A 67 25.59 -4.33 16.69
C GLY A 67 26.97 -4.88 16.35
N PHE A 68 27.16 -5.38 15.13
CA PHE A 68 28.50 -5.64 14.60
C PHE A 68 29.42 -4.44 14.92
N PRO A 69 30.68 -4.65 15.36
CA PRO A 69 31.60 -3.55 15.65
C PRO A 69 31.61 -2.57 14.46
N GLY A 70 31.11 -1.34 14.67
CA GLY A 70 31.04 -0.30 13.64
C GLY A 70 29.67 -0.02 13.01
N ARG A 71 28.57 -0.73 13.34
CA ARG A 71 27.22 -0.40 12.82
C ARG A 71 26.23 -0.04 13.94
N ALA A 72 25.78 1.22 13.92
CA ALA A 72 24.66 1.66 14.76
C ALA A 72 23.34 1.09 14.19
N ALA A 73 22.60 0.36 15.03
CA ALA A 73 21.23 -0.06 14.72
C ALA A 73 20.25 1.09 15.04
N TYR A 74 19.25 1.27 14.17
CA TYR A 74 18.20 2.26 14.35
C TYR A 74 16.83 1.57 14.30
N CYS A 75 15.85 2.14 14.99
CA CYS A 75 14.44 1.79 14.85
C CYS A 75 13.61 3.06 14.64
N TRP A 76 12.37 2.89 14.15
CA TRP A 76 11.44 3.97 13.83
C TRP A 76 10.11 3.81 14.58
N PRO A 77 10.08 4.00 15.91
CA PRO A 77 8.84 4.00 16.65
C PRO A 77 7.85 5.04 16.14
N LEU A 78 6.57 4.69 16.14
CA LEU A 78 5.46 5.62 15.94
C LEU A 78 5.41 6.64 17.07
N THR A 79 5.28 7.92 16.71
CA THR A 79 5.08 9.04 17.65
C THR A 79 3.60 9.25 17.96
N ASN A 80 2.73 9.00 16.97
CA ASN A 80 1.28 8.99 17.10
C ASN A 80 0.72 7.69 16.51
N ARG A 81 -0.10 6.99 17.29
CA ARG A 81 -0.72 5.72 16.90
C ARG A 81 -2.15 5.86 16.39
N ASP A 82 -2.81 7.00 16.58
CA ASP A 82 -4.25 7.17 16.34
C ASP A 82 -4.63 6.82 14.89
N ARG A 83 -3.90 7.39 13.92
CA ARG A 83 -4.12 7.12 12.50
C ARG A 83 -3.92 5.64 12.16
N VAL A 84 -2.91 5.00 12.73
CA VAL A 84 -2.60 3.58 12.50
C VAL A 84 -3.67 2.70 13.15
N SER A 85 -4.10 3.03 14.36
CA SER A 85 -5.17 2.33 15.07
C SER A 85 -6.49 2.39 14.32
N GLN A 86 -6.85 3.56 13.79
CA GLN A 86 -8.06 3.72 12.97
C GLN A 86 -7.98 2.92 11.66
N ALA A 87 -6.84 2.98 10.95
CA ALA A 87 -6.63 2.19 9.75
C ALA A 87 -6.69 0.68 10.04
N ARG A 88 -6.10 0.24 11.17
CA ARG A 88 -6.15 -1.15 11.61
C ARG A 88 -7.58 -1.59 11.94
N ALA A 89 -8.35 -0.76 12.64
CA ALA A 89 -9.74 -1.05 12.96
C ALA A 89 -10.59 -1.17 11.69
N ALA A 90 -10.44 -0.24 10.74
CA ALA A 90 -11.14 -0.29 9.46
C ALA A 90 -10.75 -1.51 8.60
N LEU A 91 -9.46 -1.88 8.60
CA LEU A 91 -8.98 -3.08 7.93
C LEU A 91 -9.59 -4.35 8.55
N LEU A 92 -9.63 -4.44 9.88
CA LEU A 92 -10.25 -5.57 10.57
C LEU A 92 -11.76 -5.65 10.30
N ALA A 93 -12.46 -4.51 10.33
CA ALA A 93 -13.88 -4.46 10.01
C ALA A 93 -14.17 -4.91 8.57
N ALA A 94 -13.35 -4.49 7.60
CA ALA A 94 -13.49 -4.92 6.21
C ALA A 94 -13.19 -6.41 6.01
N LEU A 95 -12.25 -6.96 6.79
CA LEU A 95 -11.84 -8.37 6.69
C LEU A 95 -12.78 -9.32 7.43
N PHE A 96 -13.34 -8.94 8.58
CA PHE A 96 -14.08 -9.86 9.46
C PHE A 96 -15.55 -9.50 9.62
N ASP A 97 -15.91 -8.22 9.58
CA ASP A 97 -17.28 -7.77 9.85
C ASP A 97 -18.09 -7.57 8.56
N GLY A 98 -17.48 -7.81 7.39
CA GLY A 98 -18.13 -7.74 6.08
C GLY A 98 -18.41 -6.32 5.58
N HIS A 99 -17.87 -5.29 6.23
CA HIS A 99 -18.01 -3.91 5.76
C HIS A 99 -17.29 -3.71 4.42
N ASN A 100 -17.87 -2.86 3.58
CA ASN A 100 -17.19 -2.41 2.37
C ASN A 100 -16.09 -1.42 2.74
N PRO A 101 -14.82 -1.72 2.40
CA PRO A 101 -13.72 -0.82 2.71
C PRO A 101 -13.83 0.46 1.89
N VAL A 102 -13.47 1.60 2.48
CA VAL A 102 -13.18 2.80 1.67
C VAL A 102 -11.95 2.53 0.79
N PRO A 103 -11.77 3.24 -0.34
CA PRO A 103 -10.70 2.95 -1.30
C PRO A 103 -9.30 2.86 -0.67
N ALA A 104 -8.95 3.76 0.25
CA ALA A 104 -7.64 3.70 0.91
C ALA A 104 -7.41 2.38 1.69
N ILE A 105 -8.43 1.85 2.36
CA ILE A 105 -8.33 0.60 3.13
C ILE A 105 -8.30 -0.61 2.19
N ALA A 106 -9.10 -0.60 1.13
CA ALA A 106 -9.04 -1.63 0.10
C ALA A 106 -7.66 -1.69 -0.54
N ALA A 107 -7.04 -0.54 -0.86
CA ALA A 107 -5.68 -0.48 -1.41
C ALA A 107 -4.64 -1.14 -0.49
N ILE A 108 -4.73 -0.87 0.83
CA ILE A 108 -3.87 -1.50 1.84
C ILE A 108 -4.06 -3.02 1.86
N ILE A 109 -5.31 -3.49 1.88
CA ILE A 109 -5.62 -4.94 1.87
C ILE A 109 -5.07 -5.58 0.59
N CYS A 110 -5.28 -4.96 -0.57
CA CYS A 110 -4.81 -5.44 -1.85
C CYS A 110 -3.28 -5.57 -1.89
N LEU A 111 -2.58 -4.53 -1.43
CA LEU A 111 -1.12 -4.53 -1.39
C LEU A 111 -0.59 -5.62 -0.45
N LEU A 112 -1.10 -5.68 0.78
CA LEU A 112 -0.67 -6.67 1.77
C LEU A 112 -1.00 -8.10 1.33
N HIS A 113 -2.12 -8.32 0.66
CA HIS A 113 -2.46 -9.62 0.12
C HIS A 113 -1.56 -10.01 -1.07
N ALA A 114 -1.24 -9.07 -1.95
CA ALA A 114 -0.40 -9.33 -3.12
C ALA A 114 1.05 -9.69 -2.78
N VAL A 115 1.56 -9.21 -1.63
CA VAL A 115 2.94 -9.45 -1.17
C VAL A 115 3.02 -10.42 0.01
N ASP A 116 1.94 -11.16 0.30
CA ASP A 116 1.81 -12.06 1.46
C ASP A 116 2.11 -11.40 2.83
N GLY A 117 1.95 -10.07 2.91
CA GLY A 117 2.26 -9.26 4.08
C GLY A 117 1.22 -9.30 5.20
N LEU A 118 0.04 -9.89 4.98
CA LEU A 118 -1.00 -10.00 6.00
C LEU A 118 -0.52 -10.80 7.24
N GLY A 119 0.38 -11.78 7.05
CA GLY A 119 0.98 -12.59 8.12
C GLY A 119 1.80 -11.78 9.13
N ALA A 120 2.31 -10.61 8.73
CA ALA A 120 3.07 -9.75 9.62
C ALA A 120 2.18 -8.96 10.60
N ILE A 121 0.90 -8.81 10.31
CA ILE A 121 -0.03 -7.95 11.08
C ILE A 121 -1.20 -8.71 11.74
N LEU A 122 -1.42 -9.97 11.34
CA LEU A 122 -2.48 -10.83 11.87
C LEU A 122 -1.88 -12.13 12.41
N SER A 123 -2.38 -12.57 13.57
CA SER A 123 -2.10 -13.88 14.13
C SER A 123 -3.42 -14.64 14.23
N LEU A 124 -3.62 -15.60 13.33
CA LEU A 124 -4.89 -16.31 13.12
C LEU A 124 -4.67 -17.82 13.09
N ASN A 125 -5.73 -18.57 13.38
CA ASN A 125 -5.79 -20.00 13.10
C ASN A 125 -6.10 -20.28 11.61
N ASP A 126 -6.04 -21.55 11.18
CA ASP A 126 -6.25 -21.95 9.79
C ASP A 126 -7.61 -21.51 9.22
N ARG A 127 -8.65 -21.53 10.04
CA ARG A 127 -9.99 -21.08 9.62
C ARG A 127 -10.00 -19.57 9.36
N GLY A 128 -9.39 -18.79 10.26
CA GLY A 128 -9.22 -17.35 10.11
C GLY A 128 -8.40 -16.99 8.88
N TRP A 129 -7.32 -17.73 8.61
CA TRP A 129 -6.52 -17.53 7.40
C TRP A 129 -7.30 -17.81 6.12
N ARG A 130 -8.06 -18.90 6.06
CA ARG A 130 -8.93 -19.19 4.90
C ARG A 130 -9.95 -18.07 4.67
N TRP A 131 -10.56 -17.55 5.74
CA TRP A 131 -11.49 -16.43 5.65
C TRP A 131 -10.83 -15.15 5.13
N VAL A 132 -9.73 -14.73 5.75
CA VAL A 132 -8.99 -13.52 5.36
C VAL A 132 -8.49 -13.61 3.93
N HIS A 133 -8.00 -14.77 3.50
CA HIS A 133 -7.56 -14.99 2.13
C HIS A 133 -8.74 -14.85 1.15
N ALA A 134 -9.89 -15.46 1.43
CA ALA A 134 -11.08 -15.34 0.58
C ALA A 134 -11.55 -13.88 0.47
N ARG A 135 -11.68 -13.17 1.59
CA ARG A 135 -12.12 -11.77 1.62
C ARG A 135 -11.12 -10.83 0.96
N SER A 136 -9.81 -11.06 1.16
CA SER A 136 -8.78 -10.25 0.50
C SER A 136 -8.75 -10.48 -1.01
N THR A 137 -8.97 -11.71 -1.47
CA THR A 137 -9.12 -12.03 -2.89
C THR A 137 -10.29 -11.27 -3.50
N GLU A 138 -11.47 -11.33 -2.86
CA GLU A 138 -12.68 -10.60 -3.29
C GLU A 138 -12.42 -9.09 -3.39
N ILE A 139 -11.75 -8.52 -2.39
CA ILE A 139 -11.41 -7.09 -2.37
C ILE A 139 -10.49 -6.74 -3.55
N ALA A 140 -9.45 -7.54 -3.76
CA ALA A 140 -8.46 -7.28 -4.79
C ALA A 140 -8.91 -7.61 -6.21
N THR A 141 -9.96 -8.41 -6.39
CA THR A 141 -10.63 -8.60 -7.70
C THR A 141 -11.72 -7.57 -7.97
N GLY A 142 -12.07 -6.73 -6.99
CA GLY A 142 -13.09 -5.70 -7.14
C GLY A 142 -14.54 -6.20 -7.01
N ILE A 143 -14.75 -7.44 -6.57
CA ILE A 143 -16.11 -8.04 -6.45
C ILE A 143 -16.97 -7.31 -5.41
N TRP A 144 -16.34 -6.66 -4.44
CA TRP A 144 -16.98 -5.87 -3.37
C TRP A 144 -17.53 -4.51 -3.82
N VAL A 145 -17.18 -4.05 -5.04
CA VAL A 145 -17.53 -2.72 -5.53
C VAL A 145 -18.97 -2.73 -6.04
N ASP A 146 -19.79 -1.79 -5.57
CA ASP A 146 -21.13 -1.56 -6.09
C ASP A 146 -21.07 -0.92 -7.49
N GLU A 147 -22.04 -1.20 -8.35
CA GLU A 147 -22.13 -0.65 -9.72
C GLU A 147 -22.75 0.76 -9.75
N ALA A 148 -23.20 1.28 -8.61
CA ALA A 148 -23.74 2.63 -8.49
C ALA A 148 -22.72 3.71 -8.88
N ALA A 149 -23.18 4.81 -9.49
CA ALA A 149 -22.32 5.93 -9.87
C ALA A 149 -21.58 6.59 -8.68
N SER A 150 -22.08 6.41 -7.45
CA SER A 150 -21.39 6.83 -6.23
C SER A 150 -20.12 6.04 -5.92
N ALA A 151 -19.91 4.88 -6.55
CA ALA A 151 -18.79 3.98 -6.33
C ALA A 151 -17.61 4.21 -7.30
N LEU A 152 -17.58 5.33 -8.02
CA LEU A 152 -16.48 5.67 -8.95
C LEU A 152 -15.07 5.58 -8.30
N PRO A 153 -14.85 6.04 -7.04
CA PRO A 153 -13.56 5.87 -6.38
C PRO A 153 -13.17 4.40 -6.17
N GLU A 154 -14.11 3.56 -5.78
CA GLU A 154 -13.95 2.12 -5.56
C GLU A 154 -13.67 1.40 -6.87
N MET A 155 -14.39 1.75 -7.94
CA MET A 155 -14.14 1.23 -9.29
C MET A 155 -12.73 1.58 -9.79
N ASN A 156 -12.33 2.85 -9.66
CA ASN A 156 -10.98 3.30 -10.05
C ASN A 156 -9.91 2.54 -9.30
N LEU A 157 -10.11 2.29 -8.01
CA LEU A 157 -9.19 1.47 -7.22
C LEU A 157 -9.15 0.02 -7.69
N ALA A 158 -10.31 -0.63 -7.87
CA ALA A 158 -10.36 -2.03 -8.31
C ALA A 158 -9.64 -2.21 -9.64
N MET A 159 -9.85 -1.30 -10.59
CA MET A 159 -9.16 -1.26 -11.87
C MET A 159 -7.64 -1.06 -11.70
N THR A 160 -7.23 -0.13 -10.84
CA THR A 160 -5.81 0.14 -10.57
C THR A 160 -5.11 -1.06 -9.95
N THR A 161 -5.72 -1.66 -8.92
CA THR A 161 -5.20 -2.87 -8.27
C THR A 161 -5.08 -4.01 -9.27
N SER A 162 -6.12 -4.26 -10.08
CA SER A 162 -6.11 -5.32 -11.10
C SER A 162 -4.94 -5.16 -12.08
N ALA A 163 -4.68 -3.93 -12.54
CA ALA A 163 -3.58 -3.62 -13.45
C ALA A 163 -2.18 -3.80 -12.81
N LEU A 164 -2.05 -3.53 -11.50
CA LEU A 164 -0.77 -3.60 -10.78
C LEU A 164 -0.48 -4.99 -10.21
N ARG A 165 -1.51 -5.79 -9.90
CA ARG A 165 -1.40 -7.07 -9.18
C ARG A 165 -0.37 -8.03 -9.77
N PRO A 166 -0.32 -8.33 -11.09
CA PRO A 166 0.67 -9.25 -11.63
C PRO A 166 2.11 -8.81 -11.37
N ALA A 167 2.35 -7.50 -11.36
CA ALA A 167 3.68 -6.95 -11.11
C ALA A 167 4.06 -6.98 -9.62
N LEU A 168 3.08 -6.83 -8.72
CA LEU A 168 3.28 -6.94 -7.27
C LEU A 168 3.54 -8.39 -6.82
N MET A 169 2.89 -9.37 -7.45
CA MET A 169 3.10 -10.78 -7.14
C MET A 169 4.42 -11.34 -7.72
N ALA A 170 5.03 -10.62 -8.67
CA ALA A 170 6.28 -11.01 -9.33
C ALA A 170 7.52 -10.31 -8.75
N SER A 171 7.35 -9.42 -7.77
CA SER A 171 8.41 -8.59 -7.19
C SER A 171 9.03 -9.16 -5.93
#